data_AF-A0A6C0D7J4-F1
#
_entry.id   AF-A0A6C0D7J4-F1
#
_cell.length_a   1.000
_cell.length_b   1.000
_cell.length_c   1.000
_cell.angle_alpha   90.00
_cell.angle_beta   90.00
_cell.angle_gamma   90.00
#
_symmetry.space_group_name_H-M   'P 1'
#
loop_
_entity.id
_entity.type
_entity.pdbx_description
1 polymer ?
#
loop_
_entity_poly.entity_id
_entity_poly.type
_entity_poly.pdbx_seq_one_letter_code
_entity_poly.pdbx_strand_id
1 'polypeptide(L)'
;MEINRLTHTRDDTCGIEQYFGQSLGPGKYATTNLVPNAREVNPLASKNVMLFPREGYGYNNSSIDNDSVLRNQPEFKNNKCNIRQQARPFLTVPYMGGGRGNPEVETYLQHAEQVRQGKECGTVSEQEFTQQYTPLIPLVKENIQNPKNLIPEVASPGWIHGGLPSRSYIRDVNC
;
A
#
# COMPACT_ATOMS: atom_id res chain seq x y z
N MET A 1 27.71 51.96 -66.12
CA MET A 1 26.66 51.30 -66.91
C MET A 1 26.26 52.28 -68.00
N GLU A 2 26.59 52.01 -69.26
CA GLU A 2 26.21 52.90 -70.37
C GLU A 2 24.73 52.69 -70.70
N ILE A 3 23.89 53.65 -70.31
CA ILE A 3 22.43 53.60 -70.46
C ILE A 3 22.01 53.46 -71.95
N ASN A 4 22.84 53.94 -72.87
CA ASN A 4 22.53 53.98 -74.31
C ASN A 4 22.69 52.63 -75.03
N ARG A 5 23.07 51.55 -74.31
CA ARG A 5 23.25 50.21 -74.88
C ARG A 5 22.19 49.19 -74.48
N LEU A 6 21.21 49.59 -73.66
CA LEU A 6 20.15 48.73 -73.14
C LEU A 6 18.83 49.06 -73.86
N THR A 7 18.70 48.61 -75.10
CA THR A 7 17.53 48.93 -75.93
C THR A 7 16.47 47.83 -75.92
N HIS A 8 16.83 46.63 -75.46
CA HIS A 8 15.95 45.48 -75.35
C HIS A 8 15.89 44.94 -73.93
N THR A 9 14.77 44.29 -73.60
CA THR A 9 14.56 43.59 -72.32
C THR A 9 15.54 42.43 -72.08
N ARG A 10 16.25 41.97 -73.12
CA ARG A 10 17.32 40.97 -73.01
C ARG A 10 18.67 41.55 -72.60
N ASP A 11 18.81 42.87 -72.66
CA ASP A 11 20.03 43.57 -72.23
C ASP A 11 19.97 43.89 -70.72
N ASP A 12 18.75 43.89 -70.15
CA ASP A 12 18.53 44.03 -68.71
C ASP A 12 19.14 42.86 -67.95
N THR A 13 19.72 43.13 -66.77
CA THR A 13 20.34 42.11 -65.92
C THR A 13 19.38 40.96 -65.60
N CYS A 14 18.12 41.28 -65.28
CA CYS A 14 17.06 40.29 -65.04
C CYS A 14 16.78 39.41 -66.27
N GLY A 15 16.79 39.99 -67.48
CA GLY A 15 16.60 39.26 -68.73
C GLY A 15 17.76 38.31 -69.05
N ILE A 16 19.00 38.77 -68.85
CA ILE A 16 20.21 37.96 -69.01
C ILE A 16 20.22 36.80 -67.99
N GLU A 17 19.95 37.08 -66.72
CA GLU A 17 19.90 36.08 -65.65
C GLU A 17 18.84 35.02 -65.92
N GLN A 18 17.66 35.42 -66.38
CA GLN A 18 16.59 34.50 -66.73
C GLN A 18 16.95 33.66 -67.96
N TYR A 19 17.53 34.24 -69.00
CA TYR A 19 17.99 33.51 -70.18
C TYR A 19 19.08 32.50 -69.84
N PHE A 20 20.04 32.90 -69.01
CA PHE A 20 21.12 32.04 -68.53
C PHE A 20 20.57 30.89 -67.66
N GLY A 21 19.64 31.19 -66.74
CA GLY A 21 18.97 30.19 -65.92
C GLY A 21 18.19 29.16 -66.74
N GLN A 22 17.45 29.61 -67.76
CA GLN A 22 16.73 28.74 -68.69
C GLN A 22 17.68 27.87 -69.53
N SER A 23 18.80 28.44 -69.99
CA SER A 23 19.79 27.75 -70.80
C SER A 23 20.55 26.67 -70.00
N LEU A 24 20.82 26.92 -68.72
CA LEU A 24 21.46 25.95 -67.82
C LEU A 24 20.52 24.85 -67.32
N GLY A 25 19.21 25.11 -67.30
CA GLY A 25 18.20 24.20 -66.76
C GLY A 25 18.32 22.75 -67.25
N PRO A 26 18.35 22.49 -68.57
CA PRO A 26 18.44 21.14 -69.12
C PRO A 26 19.70 20.38 -68.69
N GLY A 27 20.87 21.04 -68.69
CA GLY A 27 22.14 20.43 -68.27
C GLY A 27 22.21 20.18 -66.77
N LYS A 28 21.63 21.09 -65.97
CA LYS A 28 21.52 20.94 -64.52
C LYS A 28 20.63 19.75 -64.16
N TYR A 29 19.49 19.59 -64.83
CA TYR A 29 18.57 18.46 -64.58
C TYR A 29 19.25 17.09 -64.76
N ALA A 30 20.11 16.95 -65.77
CA ALA A 30 20.84 15.71 -66.03
C ALA A 30 21.98 15.42 -65.04
N THR A 31 22.47 16.43 -64.32
CA THR A 31 23.66 16.32 -63.44
C THR A 31 23.32 16.46 -61.96
N THR A 32 22.16 17.01 -61.61
CA THR A 32 21.73 17.12 -60.22
C THR A 32 21.02 15.87 -59.74
N ASN A 33 21.30 15.47 -58.51
CA ASN A 33 20.47 14.50 -57.80
C ASN A 33 19.03 15.03 -57.71
N LEU A 34 18.08 14.31 -58.30
CA LEU A 34 16.66 14.68 -58.37
C LEU A 34 15.92 14.45 -57.04
N VAL A 35 16.63 14.03 -56.00
CA VAL A 35 16.11 13.93 -54.63
C VAL A 35 16.51 15.19 -53.86
N PRO A 36 15.64 16.22 -53.79
CA PRO A 36 15.89 17.41 -53.00
C PRO A 36 15.86 17.09 -51.49
N ASN A 37 16.53 17.92 -50.70
CA ASN A 37 16.56 17.76 -49.25
C ASN A 37 15.16 17.98 -48.66
N ALA A 38 14.67 17.02 -47.87
CA ALA A 38 13.36 17.09 -47.23
C ALA A 38 13.20 18.34 -46.35
N ARG A 39 14.28 18.88 -45.77
CA ARG A 39 14.26 20.12 -44.97
C ARG A 39 13.85 21.36 -45.78
N GLU A 40 14.10 21.35 -47.09
CA GLU A 40 13.76 22.46 -47.98
C GLU A 40 12.37 22.27 -48.59
N VAL A 41 12.04 21.04 -49.01
CA VAL A 41 10.77 20.74 -49.70
C VAL A 41 9.58 20.68 -48.75
N ASN A 42 9.72 20.11 -47.55
CA ASN A 42 8.62 19.98 -46.60
C ASN A 42 7.99 21.34 -46.21
N PRO A 43 8.77 22.39 -45.86
CA PRO A 43 8.18 23.69 -45.56
C PRO A 43 7.62 24.40 -46.80
N LEU A 44 8.13 24.13 -48.00
CA LEU A 44 7.55 24.66 -49.24
C LEU A 44 6.20 23.99 -49.53
N ALA A 45 6.11 22.67 -49.36
CA ALA A 45 4.87 21.92 -49.53
C ALA A 45 3.82 22.33 -48.48
N SER A 46 4.21 22.47 -47.21
CA SER A 46 3.27 22.86 -46.14
C SER A 46 2.77 24.31 -46.25
N LYS A 47 3.52 25.20 -46.91
CA LYS A 47 3.12 26.60 -47.15
C LYS A 47 2.14 26.75 -48.31
N ASN A 48 2.07 25.76 -49.20
CA ASN A 48 1.15 25.78 -50.34
C ASN A 48 -0.23 25.28 -49.93
N VAL A 49 -1.21 26.18 -49.79
CA VAL A 49 -2.58 25.86 -49.34
C VAL A 49 -3.32 24.91 -50.31
N MET A 50 -2.92 24.89 -51.58
CA MET A 50 -3.54 24.06 -52.62
C MET A 50 -2.93 22.65 -52.73
N LEU A 51 -1.85 22.36 -51.98
CA LEU A 51 -1.17 21.07 -52.01
C LEU A 51 -1.27 20.43 -50.63
N PHE A 52 -1.89 19.26 -50.56
CA PHE A 52 -1.79 18.43 -49.35
C PHE A 52 -0.49 17.63 -49.43
N PRO A 53 0.50 17.91 -48.56
CA PRO A 53 1.73 17.12 -48.54
C PRO A 53 1.36 15.67 -48.19
N ARG A 54 1.71 14.73 -49.07
CA ARG A 54 1.66 13.31 -48.72
C ARG A 54 2.83 13.01 -47.80
N GLU A 55 2.59 12.19 -46.80
CA GLU A 55 3.68 11.56 -46.05
C GLU A 55 4.51 10.77 -47.07
N GLY A 56 5.79 11.10 -47.18
CA GLY A 56 6.71 10.38 -48.08
C GLY A 56 6.84 8.91 -47.69
N TYR A 57 7.64 8.17 -48.45
CA TYR A 57 7.97 6.81 -48.10
C TYR A 57 8.99 6.81 -46.94
N GLY A 58 8.50 6.47 -45.74
CA GLY A 58 9.32 6.32 -44.54
C GLY A 58 9.63 7.62 -43.81
N TYR A 59 10.52 7.55 -42.82
CA TYR A 59 10.87 8.69 -41.96
C TYR A 59 11.71 9.78 -42.66
N ASN A 60 12.58 9.40 -43.60
CA ASN A 60 13.44 10.32 -44.36
C ASN A 60 13.85 9.71 -45.70
N ASN A 61 13.76 10.50 -46.78
CA ASN A 61 14.07 10.05 -48.15
C ASN A 61 15.54 9.65 -48.34
N SER A 62 16.48 10.20 -47.58
CA SER A 62 17.90 9.81 -47.65
C SER A 62 18.19 8.42 -47.05
N SER A 63 17.27 7.91 -46.22
CA SER A 63 17.44 6.66 -45.48
C SER A 63 16.30 5.69 -45.77
N ILE A 64 15.68 5.83 -46.94
CA ILE A 64 14.49 5.07 -47.33
C ILE A 64 14.75 3.56 -47.39
N ASP A 65 15.97 3.15 -47.75
CA ASP A 65 16.35 1.74 -47.79
C ASP A 65 16.39 1.13 -46.40
N ASN A 66 16.95 1.85 -45.42
CA ASN A 66 17.01 1.40 -44.02
C ASN A 66 15.61 1.32 -43.41
N ASP A 67 14.74 2.30 -43.68
CA ASP A 67 13.34 2.29 -43.23
C ASP A 67 12.56 1.13 -43.88
N SER A 68 12.75 0.94 -45.19
CA SER A 68 12.12 -0.14 -45.95
C SER A 68 12.55 -1.51 -45.46
N VAL A 69 13.83 -1.68 -45.10
CA VAL A 69 14.33 -2.89 -44.44
C VAL A 69 13.58 -3.09 -43.13
N LEU A 70 13.62 -2.15 -42.19
CA LEU A 70 12.95 -2.32 -40.89
C LEU A 70 11.44 -2.63 -41.01
N ARG A 71 10.74 -2.01 -41.97
CA ARG A 71 9.29 -2.17 -42.16
C ARG A 71 8.92 -3.47 -42.87
N ASN A 72 9.70 -3.89 -43.85
CA ASN A 72 9.35 -5.01 -44.73
C ASN A 72 10.08 -6.31 -44.36
N GLN A 73 11.11 -6.22 -43.50
CA GLN A 73 11.94 -7.34 -43.11
C GLN A 73 11.08 -8.42 -42.42
N PRO A 74 11.06 -9.65 -42.96
CA PRO A 74 10.15 -10.71 -42.51
C PRO A 74 10.41 -11.15 -41.06
N GLU A 75 11.64 -10.98 -40.55
CA GLU A 75 12.02 -11.30 -39.18
C GLU A 75 11.39 -10.36 -38.12
N PHE A 76 11.05 -9.13 -38.50
CA PHE A 76 10.37 -8.16 -37.62
C PHE A 76 8.84 -8.16 -37.79
N LYS A 77 8.32 -8.93 -38.77
CA LYS A 77 6.88 -9.18 -38.81
C LYS A 77 6.57 -10.03 -37.60
N ASN A 78 5.74 -9.49 -36.71
CA ASN A 78 5.22 -10.20 -35.55
C ASN A 78 4.70 -11.55 -36.06
N ASN A 79 5.44 -12.64 -35.81
CA ASN A 79 4.96 -13.98 -36.12
C ASN A 79 3.56 -14.01 -35.52
N LYS A 80 2.53 -14.28 -36.32
CA LYS A 80 1.16 -14.38 -35.82
C LYS A 80 1.17 -15.50 -34.78
N CYS A 81 1.43 -15.15 -33.52
CA CYS A 81 1.19 -16.03 -32.41
C CYS A 81 -0.27 -16.40 -32.55
N ASN A 82 -0.56 -17.70 -32.60
CA ASN A 82 -1.92 -18.19 -32.55
C ASN A 82 -2.49 -17.73 -31.21
N ILE A 83 -3.11 -16.55 -31.19
CA ILE A 83 -3.94 -16.05 -30.11
C ILE A 83 -5.14 -16.99 -30.06
N ARG A 84 -4.98 -18.11 -29.37
CA ARG A 84 -6.13 -18.88 -28.92
C ARG A 84 -6.89 -17.95 -28.01
N GLN A 85 -8.12 -17.62 -28.38
CA GLN A 85 -9.04 -16.88 -27.53
C GLN A 85 -9.39 -17.79 -26.34
N GLN A 86 -8.50 -17.83 -25.35
CA GLN A 86 -8.80 -18.41 -24.06
C GLN A 86 -9.68 -17.40 -23.34
N ALA A 87 -10.84 -17.85 -22.86
CA ALA A 87 -11.64 -17.04 -21.97
C ALA A 87 -10.76 -16.65 -20.77
N ARG A 88 -10.92 -15.41 -20.31
CA ARG A 88 -10.29 -14.96 -19.07
C ARG A 88 -10.69 -15.93 -17.94
N PRO A 89 -9.76 -16.32 -17.04
CA PRO A 89 -10.05 -17.27 -15.97
C PRO A 89 -11.26 -16.89 -15.09
N PHE A 90 -11.62 -15.60 -15.07
CA PHE A 90 -12.75 -15.07 -14.31
C PHE A 90 -13.68 -14.29 -15.26
N LEU A 91 -14.97 -14.64 -15.27
CA LEU A 91 -16.00 -13.97 -16.08
C LEU A 91 -16.25 -12.52 -15.63
N THR A 92 -16.19 -12.28 -14.32
CA THR A 92 -16.46 -11.00 -13.66
C THR A 92 -15.48 -10.77 -12.49
N VAL A 93 -15.56 -9.59 -11.87
CA VAL A 93 -14.79 -9.28 -10.65
C VAL A 93 -15.40 -10.03 -9.46
N PRO A 94 -14.59 -10.78 -8.68
CA PRO A 94 -15.08 -11.46 -7.48
C PRO A 94 -15.44 -10.45 -6.37
N TYR A 95 -16.23 -10.88 -5.40
CA TYR A 95 -16.61 -10.05 -4.25
C TYR A 95 -15.37 -9.62 -3.44
N MET A 96 -15.13 -8.30 -3.35
CA MET A 96 -13.96 -7.70 -2.68
C MET A 96 -14.24 -7.20 -1.25
N GLY A 97 -15.39 -7.55 -0.65
CA GLY A 97 -15.79 -7.02 0.67
C GLY A 97 -14.84 -7.40 1.82
N GLY A 98 -14.07 -8.47 1.69
CA GLY A 98 -13.07 -8.89 2.68
C GLY A 98 -11.75 -8.12 2.64
N GLY A 99 -11.55 -7.24 1.65
CA GLY A 99 -10.28 -6.55 1.45
C GLY A 99 -9.12 -7.50 1.11
N ARG A 100 -7.89 -7.01 1.27
CA ARG A 100 -6.66 -7.76 0.94
C ARG A 100 -6.31 -8.83 2.00
N GLY A 101 -6.84 -8.72 3.22
CA GLY A 101 -6.39 -9.49 4.37
C GLY A 101 -4.96 -9.14 4.82
N ASN A 102 -4.60 -9.51 6.04
CA ASN A 102 -3.20 -9.50 6.50
C ASN A 102 -2.85 -10.89 7.03
N PRO A 103 -2.13 -11.72 6.24
CA PRO A 103 -1.89 -13.11 6.59
C PRO A 103 -1.06 -13.26 7.86
N GLU A 104 -0.15 -12.33 8.17
CA GLU A 104 0.68 -12.41 9.38
C GLU A 104 -0.17 -12.22 10.64
N VAL A 105 -1.04 -11.21 10.63
CA VAL A 105 -1.95 -10.93 11.76
C VAL A 105 -2.99 -12.02 11.91
N GLU A 106 -3.56 -12.50 10.80
CA GLU A 106 -4.53 -13.61 10.82
C GLU A 106 -3.90 -14.89 11.38
N THR A 107 -2.67 -15.21 10.99
CA THR A 107 -1.94 -16.37 11.52
C THR A 107 -1.70 -16.22 13.03
N TYR A 108 -1.30 -15.03 13.49
CA TYR A 108 -1.10 -14.75 14.91
C TYR A 108 -2.41 -14.92 15.70
N LEU A 109 -3.53 -14.43 15.17
CA LEU A 109 -4.84 -14.54 15.84
C LEU A 109 -5.39 -15.97 15.83
N GLN A 110 -5.23 -16.71 14.73
CA GLN A 110 -5.71 -18.09 14.60
C GLN A 110 -4.92 -19.07 15.47
N HIS A 111 -3.62 -18.85 15.62
CA HIS A 111 -2.72 -19.72 16.37
C HIS A 111 -2.26 -19.11 17.70
N ALA A 112 -2.95 -18.08 18.18
CA ALA A 112 -2.68 -17.52 19.49
C ALA A 112 -2.86 -18.59 20.58
N GLU A 113 -1.87 -18.71 21.46
CA GLU A 113 -1.99 -19.54 22.63
C GLU A 113 -3.08 -18.97 23.56
N GLN A 114 -4.01 -19.83 23.99
CA GLN A 114 -4.95 -19.47 25.02
C GLN A 114 -4.24 -19.46 26.37
N VAL A 115 -3.81 -18.28 26.82
CA VAL A 115 -3.29 -18.10 28.18
C VAL A 115 -4.45 -18.16 29.17
N ARG A 116 -4.93 -19.37 29.48
CA ARG A 116 -5.74 -19.60 30.68
C ARG A 116 -4.80 -19.82 31.84
N GLN A 117 -4.25 -18.74 32.39
CA GLN A 117 -3.66 -18.84 33.73
C GLN A 117 -4.78 -19.24 34.69
N GLY A 118 -4.62 -20.40 35.33
CA GLY A 118 -5.46 -20.78 36.44
C GLY A 118 -5.34 -19.72 37.52
N LYS A 119 -6.48 -19.30 38.09
CA LYS A 119 -6.47 -18.42 39.24
C LYS A 119 -5.57 -19.06 40.31
N GLU A 120 -4.60 -18.31 40.82
CA GLU A 120 -3.75 -18.77 41.90
C GLU A 120 -4.61 -19.22 43.11
N CYS A 121 -4.16 -20.22 43.86
CA CYS A 121 -4.86 -20.70 45.06
C CYS A 121 -4.81 -19.69 46.24
N GLY A 122 -4.43 -18.44 45.95
CA GLY A 122 -4.37 -17.35 46.91
C GLY A 122 -5.75 -16.79 47.26
N THR A 123 -5.78 -15.99 48.31
CA THR A 123 -6.95 -15.19 48.66
C THR A 123 -7.18 -14.14 47.56
N VAL A 124 -8.44 -13.90 47.19
CA VAL A 124 -8.80 -12.89 46.17
C VAL A 124 -8.44 -11.48 46.61
N SER A 125 -8.37 -11.27 47.92
CA SER A 125 -8.02 -10.02 48.58
C SER A 125 -7.04 -10.31 49.71
N GLU A 126 -6.16 -9.34 49.99
CA GLU A 126 -5.36 -9.30 51.22
C GLU A 126 -6.22 -8.93 52.46
N GLN A 127 -7.45 -8.49 52.22
CA GLN A 127 -8.39 -8.09 53.25
C GLN A 127 -9.35 -9.23 53.58
N GLU A 128 -9.61 -9.42 54.88
CA GLU A 128 -10.66 -10.30 55.36
C GLU A 128 -12.05 -9.71 55.08
N PHE A 129 -12.96 -10.51 54.55
CA PHE A 129 -14.37 -10.12 54.43
C PHE A 129 -15.11 -10.59 55.68
N THR A 130 -15.28 -9.70 56.65
CA THR A 130 -16.00 -9.98 57.90
C THR A 130 -17.47 -10.40 57.70
N GLN A 131 -18.03 -10.13 56.52
CA GLN A 131 -19.41 -10.43 56.14
C GLN A 131 -19.56 -11.75 55.37
N GLN A 132 -18.48 -12.50 55.13
CA GLN A 132 -18.54 -13.79 54.43
C GLN A 132 -19.29 -14.86 55.24
N TYR A 133 -19.27 -14.74 56.56
CA TYR A 133 -19.98 -15.64 57.45
C TYR A 133 -21.28 -15.01 57.93
N THR A 134 -22.36 -15.80 57.93
CA THR A 134 -23.61 -15.40 58.54
C THR A 134 -23.38 -15.19 60.04
N PRO A 135 -23.59 -13.97 60.59
CA PRO A 135 -23.37 -13.75 62.00
C PRO A 135 -24.34 -14.62 62.82
N LEU A 136 -23.86 -15.13 63.96
CA LEU A 136 -24.72 -15.81 64.92
C LEU A 136 -25.82 -14.85 65.40
N ILE A 137 -26.99 -15.41 65.68
CA ILE A 137 -28.08 -14.69 66.35
C ILE A 137 -27.50 -14.02 67.63
N PRO A 138 -27.76 -12.73 67.90
CA PRO A 138 -27.12 -11.99 68.99
C PRO A 138 -27.20 -12.70 70.34
N LEU A 139 -28.38 -13.25 70.66
CA LEU A 139 -28.60 -14.03 71.88
C LEU A 139 -27.66 -15.23 71.99
N VAL A 140 -27.44 -15.96 70.89
CA VAL A 140 -26.57 -17.13 70.85
C VAL A 140 -25.11 -16.72 70.97
N LYS A 141 -24.71 -15.63 70.31
CA LYS A 141 -23.36 -15.08 70.37
C LYS A 141 -22.97 -14.66 71.79
N GLU A 142 -23.87 -13.97 72.50
CA GLU A 142 -23.62 -13.46 73.84
C GLU A 142 -23.64 -14.55 74.91
N ASN A 143 -24.43 -15.61 74.70
CA ASN A 143 -24.57 -16.68 75.69
C ASN A 143 -23.60 -17.84 75.46
N ILE A 144 -23.59 -18.43 74.26
CA ILE A 144 -22.91 -19.70 74.00
C ILE A 144 -21.41 -19.51 73.69
N GLN A 145 -21.03 -18.44 72.98
CA GLN A 145 -19.60 -18.22 72.64
C GLN A 145 -18.84 -17.42 73.71
N ASN A 146 -19.51 -16.94 74.75
CA ASN A 146 -18.87 -16.19 75.81
C ASN A 146 -18.30 -17.13 76.88
N PRO A 147 -16.98 -17.23 77.04
CA PRO A 147 -16.36 -18.15 78.00
C PRO A 147 -16.75 -17.84 79.44
N LYS A 148 -17.17 -16.61 79.76
CA LYS A 148 -17.68 -16.24 81.09
C LYS A 148 -18.94 -17.02 81.50
N ASN A 149 -19.70 -17.53 80.53
CA ASN A 149 -20.95 -18.26 80.80
C ASN A 149 -20.75 -19.78 80.80
N LEU A 150 -19.67 -20.28 80.20
CA LEU A 150 -19.42 -21.72 80.05
C LEU A 150 -18.28 -22.23 80.93
N ILE A 151 -17.24 -21.41 81.14
CA ILE A 151 -16.02 -21.83 81.80
C ILE A 151 -16.02 -21.25 83.23
N PRO A 152 -16.08 -22.09 84.26
CA PRO A 152 -16.21 -21.63 85.64
C PRO A 152 -14.98 -20.84 86.15
N GLU A 153 -13.77 -21.18 85.69
CA GLU A 153 -12.54 -20.44 85.99
C GLU A 153 -12.58 -18.98 85.52
N VAL A 154 -13.23 -18.74 84.38
CA VAL A 154 -13.36 -17.42 83.78
C VAL A 154 -14.55 -16.66 84.37
N ALA A 155 -15.59 -17.40 84.77
CA ALA A 155 -16.79 -16.85 85.39
C ALA A 155 -16.53 -16.29 86.79
N SER A 156 -15.69 -16.96 87.58
CA SER A 156 -15.41 -16.58 88.97
C SER A 156 -13.91 -16.58 89.25
N PRO A 157 -13.29 -15.41 89.52
CA PRO A 157 -11.88 -15.34 89.85
C PRO A 157 -11.63 -16.06 91.18
N GLY A 158 -10.77 -17.09 91.14
CA GLY A 158 -10.44 -17.94 92.29
C GLY A 158 -11.13 -19.30 92.32
N TRP A 159 -11.94 -19.64 91.30
CA TRP A 159 -12.46 -20.99 91.17
C TRP A 159 -11.34 -21.98 90.78
N ILE A 160 -11.24 -23.11 91.48
CA ILE A 160 -10.18 -24.10 91.33
C ILE A 160 -10.79 -25.47 91.01
N HIS A 161 -10.36 -26.11 89.94
CA HIS A 161 -10.74 -27.49 89.62
C HIS A 161 -10.35 -28.44 90.76
N GLY A 162 -11.32 -29.16 91.32
CA GLY A 162 -11.12 -30.06 92.46
C GLY A 162 -11.37 -29.42 93.83
N GLY A 163 -11.69 -28.12 93.86
CA GLY A 163 -12.04 -27.39 95.09
C GLY A 163 -10.85 -27.11 96.01
N LEU A 164 -11.05 -26.22 96.98
CA LEU A 164 -10.06 -25.98 98.03
C LEU A 164 -10.28 -26.98 99.19
N PRO A 165 -9.26 -27.72 99.65
CA PRO A 165 -9.41 -28.58 100.82
C PRO A 165 -9.84 -27.77 102.05
N SER A 166 -10.91 -28.22 102.70
CA SER A 166 -11.56 -27.51 103.81
C SER A 166 -10.61 -27.16 104.95
N ARG A 167 -9.60 -28.00 105.22
CA ARG A 167 -8.57 -27.77 106.24
C ARG A 167 -7.68 -26.57 105.92
N SER A 168 -7.30 -26.41 104.66
CA SER A 168 -6.47 -25.28 104.22
C SER A 168 -7.28 -23.99 104.20
N TYR A 169 -8.54 -24.05 103.79
CA TYR A 169 -9.46 -22.91 103.83
C TYR A 169 -9.60 -22.33 105.26
N ILE A 170 -9.87 -23.19 106.25
CA ILE A 170 -10.04 -22.75 107.64
C ILE A 170 -8.74 -22.16 108.21
N ARG A 171 -7.58 -22.67 107.80
CA ARG A 171 -6.28 -22.11 108.21
C ARG A 171 -6.10 -20.69 107.68
N ASP A 172 -6.42 -20.46 106.41
CA ASP A 172 -6.18 -19.18 105.75
C ASP A 172 -7.28 -18.12 106.06
N VAL A 173 -8.46 -18.52 106.57
CA VAL A 173 -9.53 -17.61 107.02
C VAL A 173 -9.34 -17.12 108.46
N ASN A 174 -8.68 -17.90 109.33
CA ASN A 174 -8.50 -17.59 110.76
C ASN A 174 -7.15 -16.93 111.09
N CYS A 175 -6.44 -16.44 110.07
CA CYS A 175 -5.21 -15.66 110.19
C CYS A 175 -5.43 -14.30 109.52
#